data_AF-A0A932WQN8-F1
#
_entry.id   AF-A0A932WQN8-F1
#
_cell.length_a   1.000
_cell.length_b   1.000
_cell.length_c   1.000
_cell.angle_alpha   90.00
_cell.angle_beta   90.00
_cell.angle_gamma   90.00
#
_symmetry.space_group_name_H-M   'P 1'
#
loop_
_entity.id
_entity.type
_entity.pdbx_description
1 polymer ?
#
loop_
_entity_poly.entity_id
_entity_poly.type
_entity_poly.pdbx_seq_one_letter_code
_entity_poly.pdbx_strand_id
1 'polypeptide(L)'
;MKTFCTSLIARFYRDEAGFIVSAELVLVSTITVLALVVGLSEVAYGINGELEDVGAAFGSLNQSFCISGMQNNKGSKWHGSHFGDQVDLCDGQNDIRSTAPSSEQGGGQGQW
;
A
#
# COMPACT_ATOMS: atom_id res chain seq x y z
N MET A 1 13.03 53.12 -18.27
CA MET A 1 12.36 52.01 -17.55
C MET A 1 10.92 51.79 -18.02
N LYS A 2 10.03 52.79 -18.04
CA LYS A 2 8.64 52.66 -18.54
C LYS A 2 8.52 52.12 -19.99
N THR A 3 9.37 52.58 -20.90
CA THR A 3 9.39 52.16 -22.31
C THR A 3 9.84 50.71 -22.54
N PHE A 4 10.64 50.14 -21.63
CA PHE A 4 11.11 48.76 -21.74
C PHE A 4 9.99 47.76 -21.40
N CYS A 5 9.25 48.00 -20.31
CA CYS A 5 8.11 47.16 -19.95
C CYS A 5 7.00 47.19 -21.01
N THR A 6 6.70 48.35 -21.59
CA THR A 6 5.70 48.46 -22.66
C THR A 6 6.13 47.69 -23.93
N SER A 7 7.41 47.72 -24.27
CA SER A 7 7.97 46.97 -25.41
C SER A 7 7.92 45.45 -25.19
N LEU A 8 8.18 44.99 -23.96
CA LEU A 8 8.10 43.58 -23.59
C LEU A 8 6.66 43.04 -23.62
N ILE A 9 5.71 43.80 -23.06
CA ILE A 9 4.29 43.44 -23.08
C ILE A 9 3.75 43.41 -24.51
N ALA A 10 4.13 44.37 -25.36
CA ALA A 10 3.73 44.39 -26.77
C ALA A 10 4.35 43.24 -27.58
N ARG A 11 5.51 42.71 -27.18
CA ARG A 11 6.14 41.54 -27.79
C ARG A 11 5.43 40.25 -27.41
N PHE A 12 5.12 40.04 -26.14
CA PHE A 12 4.34 38.87 -25.72
C PHE A 12 2.93 38.87 -26.30
N TYR A 13 2.30 40.04 -26.43
CA TYR A 13 0.96 40.15 -27.01
C TYR A 13 0.93 39.89 -28.53
N ARG A 14 2.08 39.85 -29.20
CA ARG A 14 2.20 39.58 -30.64
C ARG A 14 2.93 38.26 -30.93
N ASP A 15 3.28 37.50 -29.90
CA ASP A 15 4.00 36.24 -30.01
C ASP A 15 3.02 35.06 -30.03
N GLU A 16 2.42 34.85 -31.20
CA GLU A 16 1.50 33.73 -31.45
C GLU A 16 2.22 32.38 -31.40
N ALA A 17 3.48 32.33 -31.85
CA ALA A 17 4.27 31.10 -31.86
C ALA A 17 4.58 30.63 -30.43
N GLY A 18 4.97 31.55 -29.54
CA GLY A 18 5.17 31.26 -28.13
C GLY A 18 3.89 30.80 -27.43
N PHE A 19 2.74 31.41 -27.77
CA PHE A 19 1.45 31.02 -27.22
C PHE A 19 1.04 29.58 -27.63
N ILE A 20 1.16 29.24 -28.91
CA ILE A 20 0.81 27.90 -29.43
C ILE A 20 1.66 26.81 -28.77
N VAL A 21 2.98 27.01 -28.70
CA VAL A 21 3.89 26.04 -28.09
C VAL A 21 3.63 25.87 -26.59
N SER A 22 3.29 26.96 -25.88
CA SER A 22 2.92 26.87 -24.47
C SER A 22 1.62 26.09 -24.25
N ALA A 23 0.64 26.23 -25.14
CA ALA A 23 -0.61 25.47 -25.07
C ALA A 23 -0.38 23.97 -25.32
N GLU A 24 0.49 23.62 -26.27
CA GLU A 24 0.87 22.22 -26.55
C GLU A 24 1.61 21.59 -25.35
N LEU A 25 2.54 22.30 -24.73
CA LEU A 25 3.25 21.80 -23.54
C LEU A 25 2.32 21.62 -22.33
N VAL A 26 1.34 22.50 -22.15
CA VAL A 26 0.31 22.32 -21.11
C VAL A 26 -0.53 21.08 -21.40
N LEU A 27 -0.91 20.84 -22.66
CA LEU A 27 -1.65 19.64 -23.03
C LEU A 27 -0.83 18.35 -22.83
N VAL A 28 0.44 18.32 -23.22
CA VAL A 28 1.32 17.16 -23.01
C VAL A 28 1.59 16.92 -21.52
N SER A 29 1.87 17.98 -20.76
CA SER A 29 2.15 17.85 -19.32
C SER A 29 0.94 17.36 -18.53
N THR A 30 -0.28 17.82 -18.85
CA THR A 30 -1.49 17.33 -18.19
C THR A 30 -1.76 15.85 -18.49
N ILE A 31 -1.60 15.42 -19.74
CA ILE A 31 -1.69 13.99 -20.10
C ILE A 31 -0.63 13.18 -19.34
N THR A 32 0.59 13.69 -19.25
CA THR A 32 1.70 13.01 -18.56
C THR A 32 1.41 12.88 -17.06
N VAL A 33 0.92 13.94 -16.41
CA VAL A 33 0.57 13.90 -14.98
C VAL A 33 -0.57 12.91 -14.73
N LEU A 34 -1.61 12.90 -15.57
CA LEU A 34 -2.71 11.94 -15.42
C LEU A 34 -2.23 10.50 -15.60
N ALA A 35 -1.38 10.25 -16.60
CA ALA A 35 -0.79 8.94 -16.83
C ALA A 35 0.08 8.48 -15.65
N LEU A 36 0.86 9.40 -15.06
CA LEU A 36 1.68 9.11 -13.89
C LEU A 36 0.84 8.81 -12.64
N VAL A 37 -0.26 9.54 -12.42
CA VAL A 37 -1.16 9.28 -11.29
C VAL A 37 -1.76 7.88 -11.39
N VAL A 38 -2.33 7.53 -12.55
CA VAL A 38 -2.89 6.19 -12.77
C VAL A 38 -1.79 5.13 -12.68
N GLY A 39 -0.64 5.35 -13.32
CA GLY A 39 0.48 4.42 -13.28
C GLY A 39 1.00 4.15 -11.87
N LEU A 40 1.10 5.20 -11.03
CA LEU A 40 1.54 5.05 -9.64
C LEU A 40 0.49 4.31 -8.79
N SER A 41 -0.80 4.53 -9.04
CA SER A 41 -1.87 3.79 -8.36
C SER A 41 -1.82 2.29 -8.67
N GLU A 42 -1.59 1.91 -9.93
CA GLU A 42 -1.48 0.50 -10.31
C GLU A 42 -0.22 -0.16 -9.75
N VAL A 43 0.91 0.57 -9.71
CA VAL A 43 2.14 0.07 -9.07
C VAL A 43 1.93 -0.16 -7.58
N ALA A 44 1.25 0.77 -6.89
CA ALA A 44 0.94 0.62 -5.47
C ALA A 44 0.04 -0.59 -5.23
N TYR A 45 -0.99 -0.78 -6.05
CA TYR A 45 -1.90 -1.92 -5.94
C TYR A 45 -1.18 -3.24 -6.18
N GLY A 46 -0.36 -3.32 -7.23
CA GLY A 46 0.42 -4.51 -7.56
C GLY A 46 1.42 -4.89 -6.46
N ILE A 47 2.21 -3.93 -5.98
CA ILE A 47 3.17 -4.21 -4.88
C ILE A 47 2.44 -4.70 -3.63
N ASN A 48 1.31 -4.09 -3.30
CA ASN A 48 0.55 -4.48 -2.13
C ASN A 48 -0.03 -5.90 -2.25
N GLY A 49 -0.51 -6.29 -3.43
CA GLY A 49 -0.97 -7.66 -3.69
C GLY A 49 0.16 -8.69 -3.58
N GLU A 50 1.33 -8.41 -4.17
CA GLU A 50 2.46 -9.33 -4.07
C GLU A 50 3.01 -9.46 -2.64
N LEU A 51 3.01 -8.36 -1.86
CA LEU A 51 3.42 -8.40 -0.46
C LEU A 51 2.41 -9.17 0.41
N GLU A 52 1.12 -9.08 0.09
CA GLU A 52 0.06 -9.87 0.71
C GLU A 52 0.24 -11.36 0.42
N ASP A 53 0.45 -11.74 -0.84
CA ASP A 53 0.73 -13.12 -1.23
C ASP A 53 1.97 -13.68 -0.51
N VAL A 54 3.03 -12.87 -0.36
CA VAL A 54 4.21 -13.23 0.44
C VAL A 54 3.83 -13.41 1.92
N GLY A 55 3.08 -12.48 2.50
CA GLY A 55 2.63 -12.55 3.89
C GLY A 55 1.80 -13.80 4.17
N ALA A 56 0.82 -14.09 3.32
CA ALA A 56 -0.02 -15.28 3.40
C ALA A 56 0.82 -16.57 3.24
N ALA A 57 1.82 -16.59 2.36
CA ALA A 57 2.71 -17.73 2.22
C ALA A 57 3.50 -18.00 3.52
N PHE A 58 3.99 -16.96 4.19
CA PHE A 58 4.64 -17.10 5.50
C PHE A 58 3.67 -17.52 6.61
N GLY A 59 2.46 -16.95 6.65
CA GLY A 59 1.41 -17.32 7.62
C GLY A 59 0.88 -18.74 7.41
N SER A 60 0.94 -19.27 6.19
CA SER A 60 0.54 -20.66 5.89
C SER A 60 1.47 -21.72 6.51
N LEU A 61 2.64 -21.31 7.00
CA LEU A 61 3.54 -22.18 7.74
C LEU A 61 2.91 -22.53 9.09
N ASN A 62 3.08 -23.78 9.52
CA ASN A 62 2.64 -24.18 10.85
C ASN A 62 3.57 -23.56 11.92
N GLN A 63 3.11 -22.49 12.57
CA GLN A 63 3.83 -21.80 13.66
C GLN A 63 3.57 -22.43 15.04
N SER A 64 2.85 -23.56 15.10
CA SER A 64 2.61 -24.31 16.33
C SER A 64 3.77 -25.24 16.67
N PHE A 65 4.04 -25.41 17.96
CA PHE A 65 5.01 -26.41 18.44
C PHE A 65 4.45 -27.21 19.62
N CYS A 66 4.94 -28.44 19.78
CA CYS A 66 4.65 -29.27 20.95
C CYS A 66 5.89 -30.06 21.35
N ILE A 67 6.32 -29.88 22.60
CA ILE A 67 7.43 -30.56 23.24
C ILE A 67 6.85 -31.41 24.36
N SER A 68 7.02 -32.73 24.25
CA SER A 68 6.53 -33.67 25.25
C SER A 68 7.34 -33.58 26.55
N GLY A 69 6.62 -33.58 27.68
CA GLY A 69 7.22 -33.80 28.98
C GLY A 69 7.71 -35.24 29.14
N MET A 70 8.51 -35.51 30.17
CA MET A 70 8.98 -36.87 30.47
C MET A 70 8.62 -37.26 31.89
N GLN A 71 8.38 -38.55 32.10
CA GLN A 71 8.12 -39.12 33.41
C GLN A 71 9.01 -40.33 33.63
N ASN A 72 9.58 -40.48 34.83
CA ASN A 72 10.33 -41.66 35.20
C ASN A 72 9.46 -42.67 35.98
N ASN A 73 9.91 -43.94 36.06
CA ASN A 73 9.25 -45.00 36.82
C ASN A 73 9.23 -44.79 38.35
N LYS A 74 9.88 -43.73 38.85
CA LYS A 74 9.90 -43.37 40.28
C LYS A 74 8.96 -42.20 40.61
N GLY A 75 8.11 -41.78 39.67
CA GLY A 75 7.07 -40.77 39.88
C GLY A 75 7.51 -39.32 39.67
N SER A 76 8.76 -39.05 39.30
CA SER A 76 9.19 -37.70 38.92
C SER A 76 8.67 -37.36 37.53
N LYS A 77 8.10 -36.15 37.38
CA LYS A 77 7.55 -35.65 36.13
C LYS A 77 8.23 -34.33 35.75
N TRP A 78 8.53 -34.19 34.47
CA TRP A 78 8.93 -32.94 33.84
C TRP A 78 7.83 -32.53 32.87
N HIS A 79 7.34 -31.30 33.00
CA HIS A 79 6.29 -30.78 32.13
C HIS A 79 6.88 -30.41 30.77
N GLY A 80 6.15 -30.73 29.71
CA GLY A 80 6.44 -30.26 28.37
C GLY A 80 5.98 -28.81 28.17
N SER A 81 6.13 -28.31 26.94
CA SER A 81 5.60 -27.02 26.50
C SER A 81 4.93 -27.19 25.15
N HIS A 82 3.86 -26.44 24.91
CA HIS A 82 3.23 -26.40 23.59
C HIS A 82 2.72 -24.98 23.33
N PHE A 83 2.62 -24.65 22.06
CA PHE A 83 1.99 -23.44 21.55
C PHE A 83 1.19 -23.85 20.30
N GLY A 84 -0.08 -23.49 20.28
CA GLY A 84 -0.94 -23.62 19.11
C GLY A 84 -1.19 -22.25 18.55
N ASP A 85 -0.75 -22.03 17.33
CA ASP A 85 -1.08 -20.84 16.55
C ASP A 85 -2.56 -20.93 16.14
N GLN A 86 -3.31 -19.86 16.34
CA GLN A 86 -4.74 -19.79 16.04
C GLN A 86 -4.99 -18.69 15.01
N VAL A 87 -5.86 -18.98 14.06
CA VAL A 87 -6.26 -18.02 13.04
C VAL A 87 -6.82 -16.76 13.69
N ASP A 88 -6.22 -15.61 13.39
CA ASP A 88 -6.66 -14.29 13.86
C ASP A 88 -7.03 -13.33 12.71
N LEU A 89 -7.22 -12.06 13.04
CA LEU A 89 -7.55 -11.02 12.06
C LEU A 89 -6.32 -10.74 11.20
N CYS A 90 -6.47 -10.91 9.88
CA CYS A 90 -5.43 -10.77 8.84
C CYS A 90 -4.60 -12.04 8.54
N ASP A 91 -5.06 -13.23 8.96
CA ASP A 91 -4.42 -14.52 8.59
C ASP A 91 -4.93 -15.14 7.26
N GLY A 92 -5.92 -14.51 6.63
CA GLY A 92 -6.54 -15.00 5.39
C GLY A 92 -5.99 -14.35 4.12
N GLN A 93 -6.25 -14.97 2.96
CA GLN A 93 -5.96 -14.34 1.67
C GLN A 93 -6.84 -13.11 1.42
N ASN A 94 -6.23 -12.13 0.74
CA ASN A 94 -6.79 -10.88 0.29
C ASN A 94 -7.38 -10.06 1.44
N ASP A 95 -6.65 -9.94 2.53
CA ASP A 95 -6.97 -9.07 3.67
C ASP A 95 -6.57 -7.61 3.37
N ILE A 96 -5.49 -7.38 2.62
CA ILE A 96 -5.07 -6.05 2.18
C ILE A 96 -5.81 -5.64 0.90
N ARG A 97 -7.06 -5.23 1.06
CA ARG A 97 -7.87 -4.69 -0.05
C ARG A 97 -7.99 -3.18 0.01
N SER A 98 -8.01 -2.56 -1.16
CA SER A 98 -8.44 -1.18 -1.29
C SER A 98 -9.94 -1.11 -1.05
N THR A 99 -10.33 -0.75 0.16
CA THR A 99 -11.72 -0.43 0.51
C THR A 99 -11.92 1.08 0.49
N ALA A 100 -13.11 1.52 0.07
CA ALA A 100 -13.52 2.91 0.27
C ALA A 100 -13.37 3.27 1.76
N PRO A 101 -13.06 4.54 2.11
CA PRO A 101 -12.89 4.96 3.50
C PRO A 101 -14.16 4.63 4.29
N SER A 102 -14.07 3.62 5.16
CA SER A 102 -15.07 3.31 6.15
C SER A 102 -14.69 4.00 7.45
N SER A 103 -15.68 4.37 8.26
CA SER A 103 -15.41 4.69 9.67
C SER A 103 -14.60 3.55 10.28
N GLU A 104 -13.60 3.86 11.09
CA GLU A 104 -12.84 2.88 11.87
C GLU A 104 -13.81 2.16 12.81
N GLN A 105 -14.42 1.09 12.30
CA GLN A 105 -15.22 0.19 13.09
C GLN A 105 -14.19 -0.69 13.79
N GLY A 106 -13.73 -0.20 14.94
CA GLY A 106 -12.85 -0.93 15.82
C GLY A 106 -13.35 -2.36 15.97
N GLY A 107 -12.43 -3.31 15.86
CA GLY A 107 -12.65 -4.73 16.12
C GLY A 107 -13.35 -4.89 17.47
N GLY A 108 -14.66 -5.06 17.40
CA GLY A 108 -15.58 -5.02 18.52
C GLY A 108 -16.70 -6.02 18.30
N GLN A 109 -16.33 -7.26 17.98
CA GLN A 109 -17.15 -8.41 18.34
C GLN A 109 -16.29 -9.35 19.18
N GLY A 110 -16.28 -9.08 20.48
CA GLY A 110 -15.98 -10.11 21.45
C GLY A 110 -17.03 -11.22 21.32
N GLN A 111 -16.57 -12.42 21.00
CA GLN A 111 -17.15 -13.67 21.46
C GLN A 111 -16.00 -14.52 22.00
N TRP A 112 -16.19 -14.90 23.26
CA TRP A 112 -15.30 -15.51 24.25
C TRP A 112 -14.27 -16.53 23.74
#